data_AF-A0A1G7B0I7-F1
#
_entry.id   AF-A0A1G7B0I7-F1
#
_cell.length_a   1.000
_cell.length_b   1.000
_cell.length_c   1.000
_cell.angle_alpha   90.00
_cell.angle_beta   90.00
_cell.angle_gamma   90.00
#
_symmetry.space_group_name_H-M   'P 1'
#
loop_
_entity.id
_entity.type
_entity.pdbx_description
1 polymer ?
#
loop_
_entity_poly.entity_id
_entity_poly.type
_entity_poly.pdbx_seq_one_letter_code
_entity_poly.pdbx_strand_id
1 'polypeptide(L)'
;MTSIDERIKAELEREGAELDAMITDDSMPAMIAMAYKGSMRRWMWLVSTVTILLGVVSVWLLIEFSGASGVEDKLIWGVWAILAVIVMLAFEMWAWMQVGRVAMKRDIQQLQLDMREMMTKRD
;
A
#
# COMPACT_ATOMS: atom_id res chain seq x y z
N MET A 1 12.62 23.60 -38.27
CA MET A 1 11.71 23.72 -37.11
C MET A 1 11.19 22.34 -36.71
N THR A 2 12.10 21.35 -36.65
CA THR A 2 11.77 19.91 -36.55
C THR A 2 12.33 19.28 -35.28
N SER A 3 13.39 19.85 -34.69
CA SER A 3 14.08 19.27 -33.55
C SER A 3 13.34 19.38 -32.21
N ILE A 4 12.39 20.32 -32.07
CA ILE A 4 11.61 20.46 -30.84
C ILE A 4 10.40 19.53 -30.87
N ASP A 5 9.66 19.48 -31.98
CA ASP A 5 8.53 18.55 -32.13
C ASP A 5 8.96 17.08 -32.06
N GLU A 6 10.09 16.71 -32.68
CA GLU A 6 10.64 15.35 -32.56
C GLU A 6 11.01 15.01 -31.12
N ARG A 7 11.54 15.99 -30.36
CA ARG A 7 11.87 15.80 -28.94
C ARG A 7 10.63 15.72 -28.07
N ILE A 8 9.60 16.53 -28.33
CA ILE A 8 8.32 16.47 -27.62
C ILE A 8 7.64 15.12 -27.88
N LYS A 9 7.66 14.65 -29.13
CA LYS A 9 7.07 13.36 -29.51
C LYS A 9 7.82 12.18 -28.90
N ALA A 10 9.15 12.22 -28.89
CA ALA A 10 9.98 11.21 -28.24
C ALA A 10 9.79 11.19 -26.71
N GLU A 11 9.63 12.36 -26.07
CA GLU A 11 9.36 12.43 -24.63
C GLU A 11 7.96 11.91 -24.29
N LEU A 12 6.95 12.24 -25.10
CA LEU A 12 5.57 11.73 -24.97
C LEU A 12 5.48 10.22 -25.19
N GLU A 13 6.18 9.67 -26.19
CA GLU A 13 6.25 8.22 -26.41
C GLU A 13 6.98 7.52 -25.27
N ARG A 14 8.02 8.15 -24.69
CA ARG A 14 8.72 7.60 -23.53
C ARG A 14 7.85 7.63 -22.28
N GLU A 15 7.17 8.74 -22.00
CA GLU A 15 6.22 8.84 -20.88
C GLU A 15 5.06 7.85 -21.06
N GLY A 16 4.55 7.69 -22.29
CA GLY A 16 3.52 6.71 -22.62
C GLY A 16 3.98 5.27 -22.39
N ALA A 17 5.20 4.92 -22.83
CA ALA A 17 5.77 3.59 -22.62
C ALA A 17 6.07 3.30 -21.13
N GLU A 18 6.50 4.30 -20.36
CA GLU A 18 6.65 4.18 -18.90
C GLU A 18 5.30 3.99 -18.22
N LEU A 19 4.25 4.68 -18.69
CA LEU A 19 2.89 4.51 -18.18
C LEU A 19 2.33 3.12 -18.49
N ASP A 20 2.47 2.64 -19.72
CA ASP A 20 2.00 1.32 -20.15
C ASP A 20 2.73 0.19 -19.41
N ALA A 21 4.04 0.33 -19.18
CA ALA A 21 4.80 -0.62 -18.38
C ALA A 21 4.32 -0.69 -16.92
N MET A 22 3.80 0.41 -16.36
CA MET A 22 3.18 0.42 -15.03
C MET A 22 1.75 -0.12 -15.00
N ILE A 23 1.03 -0.06 -16.13
CA ILE A 23 -0.37 -0.51 -16.24
C ILE A 23 -0.46 -2.03 -16.47
N THR A 24 0.53 -2.64 -17.14
CA THR A 24 0.44 -4.02 -17.65
C THR A 24 0.48 -5.11 -16.56
N ASP A 25 1.01 -4.83 -15.37
CA ASP A 25 1.16 -5.84 -14.31
C ASP A 25 0.08 -5.66 -13.22
N ASP A 26 -1.10 -6.26 -13.44
CA ASP A 26 -2.23 -6.28 -12.50
C ASP A 26 -2.09 -7.37 -11.41
N SER A 27 -0.90 -7.95 -11.26
CA SER A 27 -0.66 -8.98 -10.25
C SER A 27 -0.69 -8.38 -8.83
N MET A 28 -1.27 -9.12 -7.86
CA MET A 28 -1.27 -8.69 -6.45
C MET A 28 0.10 -8.23 -5.92
N PRO A 29 1.22 -8.89 -6.25
CA PRO A 29 2.55 -8.44 -5.84
C PRO A 29 2.94 -7.08 -6.46
N ALA A 30 2.57 -6.82 -7.72
CA ALA A 30 2.83 -5.55 -8.38
C ALA A 30 2.04 -4.40 -7.72
N MET A 31 0.77 -4.64 -7.34
CA MET A 31 -0.03 -3.65 -6.59
C MET A 31 0.60 -3.28 -5.24
N ILE A 32 1.10 -4.28 -4.50
CA ILE A 32 1.81 -4.03 -3.24
C ILE A 32 3.10 -3.24 -3.52
N ALA A 33 3.88 -3.65 -4.51
CA ALA A 33 5.11 -2.95 -4.88
C ALA A 33 4.86 -1.49 -5.30
N MET A 34 3.78 -1.21 -6.02
CA MET A 34 3.37 0.15 -6.40
C MET A 34 3.02 0.99 -5.17
N ALA A 35 2.30 0.42 -4.21
CA ALA A 35 1.96 1.11 -2.98
C ALA A 35 3.23 1.51 -2.18
N TYR A 36 4.26 0.65 -2.20
CA TYR A 36 5.59 0.93 -1.64
C TYR A 36 6.49 1.81 -2.52
N LYS A 37 6.14 2.13 -3.77
CA LYS A 37 6.92 3.03 -4.65
C LYS A 37 6.36 4.46 -4.72
N GLY A 38 5.11 4.69 -4.28
CA GLY A 38 4.47 6.01 -4.33
C GLY A 38 5.02 7.06 -3.35
N SER A 39 4.45 8.28 -3.39
CA SER A 39 4.81 9.40 -2.50
C SER A 39 4.66 9.06 -1.00
N MET A 40 3.80 8.10 -0.67
CA MET A 40 3.55 7.63 0.69
C MET A 40 4.54 6.54 1.16
N ARG A 41 5.58 6.21 0.38
CA ARG A 41 6.52 5.10 0.66
C ARG A 41 7.12 5.14 2.07
N ARG A 42 7.59 6.31 2.50
CA ARG A 42 8.22 6.47 3.83
C ARG A 42 7.23 6.15 4.96
N TRP A 43 5.97 6.52 4.76
CA TRP A 43 4.91 6.28 5.72
C TRP A 43 4.47 4.81 5.74
N MET A 44 4.39 4.15 4.57
CA MET A 44 4.18 2.70 4.52
C MET A 44 5.27 1.93 5.25
N TRP A 45 6.54 2.25 4.99
CA TRP A 45 7.67 1.63 5.69
C TRP A 45 7.61 1.84 7.21
N LEU A 46 7.24 3.05 7.65
CA LEU A 46 7.05 3.35 9.07
C LEU A 46 5.96 2.46 9.67
N VAL A 47 4.77 2.43 9.06
CA VAL A 47 3.63 1.65 9.56
C VAL A 47 3.97 0.17 9.60
N SER A 48 4.55 -0.39 8.54
CA SER A 48 4.93 -1.80 8.51
C SER A 48 5.99 -2.15 9.57
N THR A 49 6.94 -1.25 9.81
CA THR A 49 7.92 -1.44 10.89
C THR A 49 7.24 -1.44 12.26
N VAL A 50 6.30 -0.52 12.48
CA VAL A 50 5.52 -0.43 13.72
C VAL A 50 4.64 -1.67 13.90
N THR A 51 4.01 -2.19 12.86
CA THR A 51 3.21 -3.43 12.91
C THR A 51 4.06 -4.63 13.29
N ILE A 52 5.28 -4.75 12.76
CA ILE A 52 6.21 -5.82 13.12
C ILE A 52 6.63 -5.70 14.59
N LEU A 53 6.96 -4.49 15.06
CA LEU A 53 7.29 -4.25 16.46
C LEU A 53 6.12 -4.60 17.39
N LEU A 54 4.89 -4.22 17.03
CA LEU A 54 3.68 -4.61 17.75
C LEU A 54 3.49 -6.13 17.78
N GLY A 55 3.83 -6.82 16.70
CA GLY A 55 3.84 -8.29 16.66
C GLY A 55 4.82 -8.88 17.68
N VAL A 56 6.05 -8.37 17.73
CA VAL A 56 7.05 -8.80 18.72
C VAL A 56 6.59 -8.53 20.15
N VAL A 57 6.04 -7.33 20.41
CA VAL A 57 5.49 -6.95 21.73
C VAL A 57 4.31 -7.86 22.10
N SER A 58 3.44 -8.20 21.15
CA SER A 58 2.31 -9.10 21.38
C SER A 58 2.76 -10.50 21.79
N VAL A 59 3.80 -11.03 21.14
CA VAL A 59 4.41 -12.32 21.52
C VAL A 59 5.02 -12.25 22.93
N TRP A 60 5.69 -11.16 23.27
CA TRP A 60 6.25 -10.96 24.60
C TRP A 60 5.17 -10.90 25.68
N LEU A 61 4.08 -10.17 25.44
CA LEU A 61 2.92 -10.10 26.34
C LEU A 61 2.25 -11.47 26.57
N LEU A 62 2.21 -12.32 25.53
CA LEU A 62 1.69 -13.69 25.62
C LEU A 62 2.59 -14.59 26.51
N ILE A 63 3.90 -14.43 26.42
CA ILE A 63 4.85 -15.17 27.28
C ILE A 63 4.66 -14.78 28.74
N GLU A 64 4.57 -13.48 29.02
CA GLU A 64 4.39 -12.95 30.38
C GLU A 64 3.04 -13.36 30.98
N PHE A 65 1.97 -13.34 30.16
CA PHE A 65 0.65 -13.85 30.53
C PHE A 65 0.69 -15.32 30.92
N SER A 66 1.46 -16.15 30.22
CA SER A 66 1.62 -17.57 30.56
C SER A 66 2.46 -17.81 31.82
N GLY A 67 3.37 -16.88 32.16
CA GLY A 67 4.25 -16.96 33.33
C GLY A 67 3.63 -16.42 34.63
N ALA A 68 2.60 -15.57 34.52
CA ALA A 68 1.92 -14.99 35.68
C ALA A 68 1.23 -16.06 36.54
N SER A 69 1.44 -16.01 37.86
CA SER A 69 0.85 -16.94 38.84
C SER A 69 -0.41 -16.36 39.50
N GLY A 70 -0.50 -15.03 39.62
CA GLY A 70 -1.67 -14.33 40.14
C GLY A 70 -2.77 -14.12 39.09
N VAL A 71 -4.04 -14.21 39.50
CA VAL A 71 -5.21 -13.94 38.63
C VAL A 71 -5.25 -12.47 38.19
N GLU A 72 -4.87 -11.56 39.08
CA GLU A 72 -4.79 -10.12 38.81
C GLU A 72 -3.73 -9.80 37.74
N ASP A 73 -2.53 -10.34 37.88
CA ASP A 73 -1.45 -10.17 36.89
C ASP A 73 -1.84 -10.76 35.54
N LYS A 74 -2.46 -11.95 35.51
CA LYS A 74 -2.99 -12.55 34.27
C LYS A 74 -4.02 -11.63 33.60
N LEU A 75 -4.90 -10.99 34.36
CA LEU A 75 -5.87 -10.05 33.79
C LEU A 75 -5.18 -8.85 33.15
N ILE A 76 -4.19 -8.25 33.82
CA ILE A 76 -3.46 -7.09 33.28
C ILE A 76 -2.72 -7.47 31.99
N TRP A 77 -1.93 -8.54 32.02
CA TRP A 77 -1.18 -9.00 30.85
C TRP A 77 -2.10 -9.44 29.71
N GLY A 78 -3.22 -10.08 30.03
CA GLY A 78 -4.23 -10.50 29.06
C GLY A 78 -4.89 -9.31 28.34
N VAL A 79 -5.28 -8.28 29.09
CA VAL A 79 -5.87 -7.06 28.50
C VAL A 79 -4.87 -6.35 27.60
N TRP A 80 -3.63 -6.20 28.03
CA TRP A 80 -2.58 -5.59 27.20
C TRP A 80 -2.28 -6.41 25.94
N ALA A 81 -2.25 -7.74 26.04
CA ALA A 81 -2.06 -8.63 24.89
C ALA A 81 -3.20 -8.46 23.86
N ILE A 82 -4.46 -8.47 24.32
CA ILE A 82 -5.62 -8.28 23.44
C ILE A 82 -5.56 -6.90 22.78
N LEU A 83 -5.25 -5.85 23.54
CA LEU A 83 -5.17 -4.49 23.01
C LEU A 83 -4.04 -4.37 21.97
N ALA A 84 -2.86 -4.94 22.23
CA ALA A 84 -1.75 -4.96 21.29
C ALA A 84 -2.13 -5.66 19.97
N VAL A 85 -2.82 -6.79 20.04
CA VAL A 85 -3.32 -7.52 18.86
C VAL A 85 -4.35 -6.70 18.07
N ILE A 86 -5.31 -6.06 18.75
CA ILE A 86 -6.31 -5.21 18.08
C ILE A 86 -5.64 -4.06 17.32
N VAL A 87 -4.66 -3.39 17.96
CA VAL A 87 -3.91 -2.31 17.33
C VAL A 87 -3.09 -2.83 16.14
N MET A 88 -2.45 -3.99 16.27
CA MET A 88 -1.74 -4.64 15.18
C MET A 88 -2.65 -4.92 13.97
N LEU A 89 -3.83 -5.51 14.21
CA LEU A 89 -4.82 -5.80 13.16
C LEU A 89 -5.34 -4.52 12.49
N ALA A 90 -5.55 -3.45 13.26
CA ALA A 90 -5.98 -2.16 12.71
C ALA A 90 -4.93 -1.56 11.75
N PHE A 91 -3.64 -1.66 12.09
CA PHE A 91 -2.56 -1.21 11.21
C PHE A 91 -2.46 -2.04 9.93
N GLU A 92 -2.62 -3.37 10.04
CA GLU A 92 -2.61 -4.26 8.88
C GLU A 92 -3.79 -3.97 7.94
N MET A 93 -5.00 -3.82 8.49
CA MET A 93 -6.19 -3.44 7.71
C MET A 93 -6.01 -2.09 7.02
N TRP A 94 -5.44 -1.10 7.72
CA TRP A 94 -5.14 0.20 7.13
C TRP A 94 -4.12 0.08 5.99
N ALA A 95 -3.09 -0.76 6.13
CA ALA A 95 -2.08 -0.98 5.09
C ALA A 95 -2.71 -1.59 3.83
N TRP A 96 -3.57 -2.60 3.97
CA TRP A 96 -4.34 -3.16 2.86
C TRP A 96 -5.25 -2.13 2.18
N MET A 97 -5.90 -1.28 2.97
CA MET A 97 -6.72 -0.19 2.44
C MET A 97 -5.89 0.83 1.65
N GLN A 98 -4.63 1.06 2.03
CA GLN A 98 -3.74 1.91 1.24
C GLN A 98 -3.35 1.28 -0.09
N VAL A 99 -3.06 -0.03 -0.12
CA VAL A 99 -2.82 -0.75 -1.38
C VAL A 99 -4.04 -0.65 -2.29
N GLY A 100 -5.24 -0.90 -1.76
CA GLY A 100 -6.49 -0.77 -2.50
C GLY A 100 -6.75 0.65 -3.01
N ARG A 101 -6.40 1.69 -2.23
CA ARG A 101 -6.51 3.09 -2.67
C ARG A 101 -5.60 3.41 -3.87
N VAL A 102 -4.39 2.85 -3.92
CA VAL A 102 -3.49 3.05 -5.05
C VAL A 102 -4.02 2.32 -6.29
N ALA A 103 -4.47 1.08 -6.15
CA ALA A 103 -5.08 0.31 -7.23
C ALA A 103 -6.30 1.03 -7.83
N MET A 104 -7.24 1.46 -6.98
CA MET A 104 -8.44 2.17 -7.41
C MET A 104 -8.12 3.48 -8.15
N LYS A 105 -7.07 4.21 -7.72
CA LYS A 105 -6.64 5.43 -8.42
C LYS A 105 -6.17 5.13 -9.84
N ARG A 106 -5.39 4.05 -10.02
CA ARG A 106 -4.92 3.60 -11.33
C ARG A 106 -6.10 3.22 -12.23
N ASP A 107 -7.05 2.46 -11.71
CA ASP A 107 -8.21 2.01 -12.48
C ASP A 107 -9.07 3.20 -12.96
N ILE A 108 -9.21 4.24 -12.12
CA ILE A 108 -9.87 5.50 -12.51
C ILE A 108 -9.09 6.22 -13.63
N GLN A 109 -7.76 6.26 -13.55
CA GLN A 109 -6.93 6.89 -14.58
C GLN A 109 -7.03 6.14 -15.92
N GLN A 110 -7.06 4.81 -15.89
CA GLN A 110 -7.24 3.99 -17.08
C GLN A 110 -8.61 4.24 -17.72
N LEU A 111 -9.69 4.26 -16.94
CA LEU A 111 -11.02 4.61 -17.43
C LEU A 111 -11.07 6.02 -18.06
N GLN A 112 -10.32 6.98 -17.51
CA GLN A 112 -10.23 8.33 -18.10
C GLN A 112 -9.51 8.34 -19.45
N LEU A 113 -8.48 7.50 -19.63
CA LEU A 113 -7.77 7.38 -20.91
C LEU A 113 -8.67 6.73 -21.97
N ASP A 114 -9.36 5.63 -21.62
CA ASP A 114 -10.29 4.94 -22.52
C ASP A 114 -11.42 5.88 -22.97
N MET A 115 -11.97 6.68 -22.06
CA MET A 115 -12.98 7.68 -22.39
C MET A 115 -12.45 8.75 -23.35
N ARG A 116 -11.21 9.21 -23.17
CA ARG A 116 -10.58 10.20 -24.07
C ARG A 116 -10.38 9.62 -25.47
N GLU A 117 -9.88 8.39 -25.57
CA GLU A 117 -9.68 7.72 -26.86
C GLU A 117 -11.00 7.53 -27.61
N MET A 118 -12.08 7.14 -26.90
CA MET A 118 -13.41 7.03 -27.50
C MET A 118 -13.96 8.37 -28.00
N MET A 119 -13.69 9.47 -27.30
CA MET A 119 -14.11 10.80 -27.77
C MET A 119 -13.30 11.26 -28.99
N THR A 120 -11.98 11.01 -29.02
CA THR A 120 -11.13 11.38 -30.16
C THR A 120 -11.43 10.56 -31.42
N LYS A 121 -11.87 9.30 -31.30
CA LYS A 121 -12.30 8.47 -32.45
C LYS A 121 -13.69 8.85 -33.01
N ARG A 122 -14.46 9.69 -32.32
CA ARG A 122 -15.82 10.07 -32.71
C ARG A 122 -15.87 11.31 -33.60
N ASP A 123 -14.81 12.12 -33.59
CA ASP A 123 -14.60 13.29 -34.48
C ASP A 123 -13.76 12.89 -35.71
#